data_AF-A0A9P4NX47-F1
#
_entry.id   AF-A0A9P4NX47-F1
#
_cell.length_a   1.000
_cell.length_b   1.000
_cell.length_c   1.000
_cell.angle_alpha   90.00
_cell.angle_beta   90.00
_cell.angle_gamma   90.00
#
_symmetry.space_group_name_H-M   'P 1'
#
loop_
_entity.id
_entity.type
_entity.pdbx_description
1 polymer ?
#
loop_
_entity_poly.entity_id
_entity_poly.type
_entity_poly.pdbx_seq_one_letter_code
_entity_poly.pdbx_strand_id
1 'polypeptide(L)'
;MAPTTPPSSPKRSEYSIDKCRFFDAYDRKKSATSLGQICRRRDIDIKPSTARTWLKKREILGYGARRRTRKLSNRLGRKSTFYAEEILPKHIDEIKILEERYSHRFQLQEDSDPLHGN
;
A
#
# COMPACT_ATOMS: atom_id res chain seq x y z
N MET A 1 -8.48 -43.57 -16.43
CA MET A 1 -8.83 -42.22 -15.91
C MET A 1 -7.73 -41.26 -16.36
N ALA A 2 -8.05 -40.31 -17.24
CA ALA A 2 -7.06 -39.32 -17.70
C ALA A 2 -6.88 -38.24 -16.62
N PRO A 3 -5.64 -37.76 -16.34
CA PRO A 3 -5.42 -36.70 -15.37
C PRO A 3 -6.01 -35.39 -15.89
N THR A 4 -6.95 -34.83 -15.13
CA THR A 4 -7.55 -33.51 -15.39
C THR A 4 -6.48 -32.44 -15.15
N THR A 5 -6.00 -31.81 -16.23
CA THR A 5 -5.09 -30.66 -16.12
C THR A 5 -5.73 -29.61 -15.21
N PRO A 6 -5.04 -29.14 -14.15
CA PRO A 6 -5.59 -28.11 -13.28
C PRO A 6 -5.93 -26.85 -14.10
N PRO A 7 -6.99 -26.11 -13.73
CA PRO A 7 -7.37 -24.89 -14.42
C PRO A 7 -6.18 -23.92 -14.44
N SER A 8 -5.96 -23.28 -15.59
CA SER A 8 -4.87 -22.30 -15.79
C SER A 8 -4.81 -21.34 -14.61
N SER A 9 -3.61 -21.16 -14.05
CA SER A 9 -3.35 -20.21 -12.95
C SER A 9 -4.04 -18.87 -13.22
N PRO A 10 -4.72 -18.27 -12.22
CA PRO A 10 -5.38 -17.00 -12.40
C PRO A 10 -4.36 -15.97 -12.89
N LYS A 11 -4.66 -15.29 -14.00
CA LYS A 11 -3.76 -14.30 -14.62
C LYS A 11 -3.38 -13.25 -13.57
N ARG A 12 -2.14 -13.33 -13.06
CA ARG A 12 -1.53 -12.35 -12.16
C ARG A 12 -1.24 -11.07 -12.96
N SER A 13 -2.22 -10.18 -13.08
CA SER A 13 -1.98 -8.81 -13.55
C SER A 13 -1.43 -7.95 -12.41
N GLU A 14 -0.21 -8.25 -11.94
CA GLU A 14 0.46 -7.50 -10.86
C GLU A 14 0.79 -6.05 -11.29
N TYR A 15 0.87 -5.81 -12.60
CA TYR A 15 1.17 -4.52 -13.20
C TYR A 15 0.04 -4.08 -14.13
N SER A 16 -0.40 -2.82 -13.98
CA SER A 16 -1.14 -2.15 -15.05
C SER A 16 -0.10 -1.69 -16.05
N ILE A 17 -0.13 -2.28 -17.25
CA ILE A 17 0.79 -1.96 -18.35
C ILE A 17 0.78 -0.44 -18.60
N ASP A 18 -0.41 0.18 -18.58
CA ASP A 18 -0.59 1.62 -18.79
C ASP A 18 0.09 2.46 -17.71
N LYS A 19 0.05 2.01 -16.45
CA LYS A 19 0.71 2.69 -15.34
C LYS A 19 2.23 2.67 -15.49
N CYS A 20 2.80 1.53 -15.86
CA CYS A 20 4.23 1.42 -16.12
C CYS A 20 4.64 2.32 -17.29
N ARG A 21 3.92 2.23 -18.42
CA ARG A 21 4.17 3.08 -19.60
C ARG A 21 4.04 4.57 -19.28
N PHE A 22 3.04 4.96 -18.50
CA PHE A 22 2.87 6.34 -18.04
C PHE A 22 4.08 6.82 -17.25
N PHE A 23 4.53 6.07 -16.24
CA PHE A 23 5.68 6.49 -15.44
C PHE A 23 6.97 6.53 -16.27
N ASP A 24 7.19 5.58 -17.16
CA ASP A 24 8.35 5.60 -18.07
C ASP A 24 8.31 6.82 -19.00
N ALA A 25 7.15 7.15 -19.56
CA ALA A 25 6.98 8.33 -20.40
C ALA A 25 7.11 9.64 -19.60
N TYR A 26 6.65 9.66 -18.35
CA TYR A 26 6.76 10.81 -17.46
C TYR A 26 8.19 11.07 -16.98
N ASP A 27 8.95 10.01 -16.74
CA ASP A 27 10.35 10.08 -16.31
C ASP A 27 11.28 10.49 -17.46
N ARG A 28 10.96 10.08 -18.69
CA ARG A 28 11.72 10.42 -19.91
C ARG A 28 11.23 11.69 -20.61
N LYS A 29 10.23 12.39 -20.06
CA LYS A 29 9.62 13.55 -20.73
C LYS A 29 10.62 14.70 -20.81
N LYS A 30 10.56 15.46 -21.92
CA LYS A 30 11.22 16.76 -21.99
C LYS A 30 10.45 17.74 -21.10
N SER A 31 11.12 18.77 -20.57
CA SER A 31 10.50 19.78 -19.71
C SER A 31 9.27 20.45 -20.33
N ALA A 32 9.26 20.61 -21.66
CA ALA A 32 8.15 21.18 -22.42
C ALA A 32 6.94 20.24 -22.59
N THR A 33 7.06 18.95 -22.29
CA THR A 33 5.97 17.99 -22.49
C THR A 33 4.97 18.07 -21.35
N SER A 34 3.73 18.46 -21.68
CA SER A 34 2.65 18.55 -20.70
C SER A 34 2.16 17.18 -20.24
N LEU A 35 1.63 17.12 -19.01
CA LEU A 35 0.99 15.91 -18.48
C LEU A 35 -0.15 15.42 -19.40
N GLY A 36 -0.92 16.35 -19.95
CA GLY A 36 -2.02 16.05 -20.86
C GLY A 36 -1.57 15.37 -22.15
N GLN A 37 -0.42 15.79 -22.71
CA GLN A 37 0.15 15.14 -23.89
C GLN A 37 0.59 13.70 -23.59
N ILE A 38 1.17 13.44 -22.41
CA ILE A 38 1.57 12.09 -21.99
C ILE A 38 0.35 11.18 -21.82
N CYS A 39 -0.72 11.71 -21.23
CA CYS A 39 -1.96 10.96 -21.00
C CYS A 39 -2.76 10.62 -22.27
N ARG A 40 -2.46 11.29 -23.40
CA ARG A 40 -3.12 11.10 -24.70
C ARG A 40 -2.23 10.37 -25.71
N ARG A 41 -1.10 9.80 -25.29
CA ARG A 41 -0.24 9.04 -26.20
C ARG A 41 -0.98 7.78 -26.66
N ARG A 42 -0.70 7.31 -27.88
CA ARG A 42 -1.34 6.09 -28.44
C ARG A 42 -1.12 4.83 -27.59
N ASP A 43 -0.02 4.77 -26.84
CA ASP A 43 0.33 3.64 -25.98
C ASP A 43 -0.20 3.76 -24.53
N ILE A 44 -0.80 4.91 -24.19
CA ILE A 44 -1.26 5.29 -22.85
C ILE A 44 -2.57 6.07 -23.00
N ASP A 45 -3.71 5.41 -22.85
CA ASP A 45 -5.02 6.06 -22.81
C ASP A 45 -5.53 6.16 -21.37
N ILE A 46 -5.17 7.26 -20.69
CA ILE A 46 -5.57 7.49 -19.29
C ILE A 46 -6.14 8.90 -19.11
N LYS A 47 -7.08 9.04 -18.17
CA LYS A 47 -7.58 10.36 -17.79
C LYS A 47 -6.49 11.16 -17.04
N PRO A 48 -6.35 12.47 -17.27
CA PRO A 48 -5.40 13.30 -16.53
C PRO A 48 -5.59 13.28 -15.01
N SER A 49 -6.83 13.10 -14.53
CA SER A 49 -7.12 12.94 -13.11
C SER A 49 -6.46 11.70 -12.53
N THR A 50 -6.53 10.56 -13.23
CA THR A 50 -5.87 9.31 -12.86
C THR A 50 -4.35 9.47 -12.79
N ALA A 51 -3.76 10.15 -13.78
CA ALA A 51 -2.34 10.45 -13.80
C ALA A 51 -1.88 11.28 -12.59
N ARG A 52 -2.64 12.33 -12.22
CA ARG A 52 -2.36 13.12 -11.00
C ARG A 52 -2.44 12.28 -9.73
N THR A 53 -3.44 11.41 -9.61
CA THR A 53 -3.54 10.48 -8.47
C THR A 53 -2.32 9.56 -8.39
N TRP A 54 -1.84 9.06 -9.53
CA TRP A 54 -0.65 8.21 -9.57
C TRP A 54 0.62 8.95 -9.18
N LEU A 55 0.79 10.20 -9.63
CA LEU A 55 1.92 11.04 -9.22
C LEU A 55 1.91 11.32 -7.71
N LYS A 56 0.75 11.68 -7.14
CA LYS A 56 0.62 11.87 -5.69
C LYS A 56 0.96 10.61 -4.89
N LYS A 57 0.54 9.44 -5.37
CA LYS A 57 0.93 8.16 -4.74
C LYS A 57 2.43 7.89 -4.86
N ARG A 58 3.08 8.32 -5.93
CA ARG A 58 4.52 8.18 -6.14
C ARG A 58 5.33 9.08 -5.23
N GLU A 59 4.84 10.27 -4.94
CA GLU A 59 5.44 11.16 -3.94
C GLU A 59 5.54 10.47 -2.57
N ILE A 60 4.49 9.73 -2.17
CA ILE A 60 4.43 9.03 -0.89
C ILE A 60 5.21 7.70 -0.90
N LEU A 61 5.05 6.88 -1.96
CA LEU A 61 5.54 5.49 -2.02
C LEU A 61 6.84 5.32 -2.82
N GLY A 62 7.34 6.38 -3.45
CA GLY A 62 8.47 6.31 -4.38
C GLY A 62 8.24 5.33 -5.54
N TYR A 63 9.26 4.53 -5.85
CA TYR A 63 9.21 3.53 -6.92
C TYR A 63 8.10 2.47 -6.73
N GLY A 64 7.69 2.22 -5.48
CA GLY A 64 6.61 1.30 -5.13
C GLY A 64 5.26 1.66 -5.77
N ALA A 65 5.05 2.92 -6.16
CA ALA A 65 3.81 3.38 -6.80
C ALA A 65 3.54 2.76 -8.18
N ARG A 66 4.57 2.19 -8.84
CA ARG A 66 4.42 1.41 -10.08
C ARG A 66 3.59 0.14 -9.89
N ARG A 67 3.58 -0.44 -8.68
CA ARG A 67 2.82 -1.65 -8.38
C ARG A 67 1.32 -1.39 -8.42
N ARG A 68 0.54 -2.41 -8.78
CA ARG A 68 -0.92 -2.37 -8.60
C ARG A 68 -1.22 -2.41 -7.10
N THR A 69 -1.77 -1.32 -6.58
CA THR A 69 -2.40 -1.36 -5.25
C THR A 69 -3.70 -2.13 -5.41
N ARG A 70 -3.77 -3.34 -4.84
CA ARG A 70 -5.00 -4.12 -4.83
C ARG A 70 -6.02 -3.34 -3.98
N LYS A 71 -7.26 -3.22 -4.45
CA LYS A 71 -8.33 -2.65 -3.62
C LYS A 71 -8.46 -3.54 -2.39
N LEU A 72 -8.38 -2.96 -1.19
CA LEU A 72 -8.72 -3.70 0.02
C LEU A 72 -10.16 -4.19 -0.13
N SER A 73 -10.35 -5.49 0.05
CA SER A 73 -11.69 -6.08 -0.05
C SER A 73 -12.54 -5.55 1.09
N ASN A 74 -13.67 -4.93 0.78
CA ASN A 74 -14.69 -4.61 1.80
C ASN A 74 -15.27 -5.89 2.44
N ARG A 75 -15.00 -7.06 1.85
CA ARG A 75 -15.46 -8.38 2.30
C ARG A 75 -14.48 -9.07 3.25
N LEU A 76 -13.34 -8.47 3.60
CA LEU A 76 -12.41 -9.01 4.61
C LEU A 76 -12.92 -8.88 6.06
N GLY A 77 -14.23 -8.65 6.23
CA GLY A 77 -14.89 -8.56 7.54
C GLY A 77 -14.75 -7.19 8.19
N ARG A 78 -15.65 -6.92 9.15
CA ARG A 78 -15.55 -5.80 10.09
C ARG A 78 -14.15 -5.84 10.72
N LYS A 79 -13.48 -4.69 10.90
CA LYS A 79 -12.25 -4.64 11.73
C LYS A 79 -12.58 -5.31 13.06
N SER A 80 -11.83 -6.34 13.44
CA SER A 80 -12.06 -7.06 14.69
C SER A 80 -11.98 -6.09 15.86
N THR A 81 -13.11 -5.83 16.53
CA THR A 81 -13.14 -5.01 17.77
C THR A 81 -12.62 -5.80 18.95
N PHE A 82 -12.53 -7.13 18.84
CA PHE A 82 -12.05 -8.04 19.88
C PHE A 82 -10.72 -7.60 20.48
N TYR A 83 -9.76 -7.15 19.66
CA TYR A 83 -8.49 -6.68 20.21
C TYR A 83 -8.66 -5.42 21.09
N ALA A 84 -9.46 -4.45 20.64
CA ALA A 84 -9.68 -3.21 21.37
C ALA A 84 -10.56 -3.38 22.62
N GLU A 85 -11.55 -4.28 22.55
CA GLU A 85 -12.55 -4.49 23.60
C GLU A 85 -12.10 -5.51 24.65
N GLU A 86 -11.44 -6.61 24.24
CA GLU A 86 -11.14 -7.74 25.13
C GLU A 86 -9.66 -7.87 25.49
N ILE A 87 -8.76 -7.48 24.58
CA ILE A 87 -7.31 -7.70 24.73
C ILE A 87 -6.62 -6.46 25.29
N LEU A 88 -6.92 -5.28 24.75
CA LEU A 88 -6.26 -4.03 25.10
C LEU A 88 -6.45 -3.63 26.58
N PRO A 89 -7.64 -3.75 27.20
CA PRO A 89 -7.80 -3.43 28.61
C PRO A 89 -6.94 -4.31 29.52
N LYS A 90 -6.83 -5.60 29.22
CA LYS A 90 -6.02 -6.55 30.02
C LYS A 90 -4.53 -6.18 29.98
N HIS A 91 -4.02 -5.83 28.80
CA HIS A 91 -2.63 -5.37 28.68
C HIS A 91 -2.38 -4.05 29.42
N ILE A 92 -3.34 -3.12 29.40
CA ILE A 92 -3.23 -1.87 30.16
C ILE A 92 -3.18 -2.15 31.66
N ASP A 93 -4.01 -3.05 32.16
CA ASP A 93 -4.04 -3.42 33.58
C ASP A 93 -2.74 -4.15 33.99
N GLU A 94 -2.22 -5.04 33.16
CA GLU A 94 -0.92 -5.68 33.37
C GLU A 94 0.23 -4.67 33.41
N ILE A 95 0.23 -3.67 32.51
CA ILE A 95 1.24 -2.60 32.52
C ILE A 95 1.15 -1.82 33.83
N LYS A 96 -0.04 -1.43 34.29
CA LYS A 96 -0.20 -0.70 35.57
C LYS A 96 0.33 -1.50 36.76
N ILE A 97 0.04 -2.81 36.82
CA ILE A 97 0.55 -3.70 37.87
C ILE A 97 2.09 -3.72 37.85
N LEU A 98 2.69 -3.74 36.65
CA LEU A 98 4.14 -3.67 36.51
C LEU A 98 4.69 -2.31 36.93
N GLU A 99 4.02 -1.21 36.56
CA GLU A 99 4.44 0.14 36.95
C GLU A 99 4.48 0.31 38.46
N GLU A 100 3.46 -0.21 39.16
CA GLU A 100 3.41 -0.22 40.63
C GLU A 100 4.51 -1.09 41.24
N ARG A 101 4.75 -2.28 40.68
CA ARG A 101 5.78 -3.22 41.19
C ARG A 101 7.18 -2.65 41.06
N TYR A 102 7.49 -1.97 39.96
CA TYR A 102 8.83 -1.45 39.68
C TYR A 102 9.00 0.03 40.04
N SER A 103 7.96 0.71 40.54
CA SER A 103 7.94 2.16 40.78
C SER A 103 8.47 2.95 39.58
N HIS A 104 8.13 2.49 38.38
CA HIS A 104 8.63 3.00 37.12
C HIS A 104 7.50 3.08 36.11
N ARG A 105 7.43 4.16 35.35
CA ARG A 105 6.39 4.34 34.33
C ARG A 105 6.88 3.79 33.00
N PHE A 106 6.21 2.77 32.46
CA PHE A 106 6.58 2.19 31.18
C PHE A 106 6.02 3.06 30.05
N GLN A 107 6.89 3.49 29.14
CA GLN A 107 6.47 4.17 27.93
C GLN A 107 6.24 3.11 26.85
N LEU A 108 5.03 3.07 26.29
CA LEU A 108 4.77 2.29 25.09
C LEU A 108 5.55 2.93 23.95
N GLN A 109 6.61 2.26 23.51
CA GLN A 109 7.32 2.64 22.30
C GLN A 109 6.38 2.36 21.13
N GLU A 110 5.94 3.42 20.45
CA GLU A 110 5.30 3.24 19.16
C GLU A 110 6.31 2.54 18.23
N ASP A 111 5.89 1.44 17.61
CA ASP A 111 6.62 0.80 16.51
C ASP A 111 6.64 1.78 15.32
N SER A 112 7.41 2.86 15.44
CA SER A 112 7.93 3.57 14.28
C SER A 112 8.98 2.66 13.68
N ASP A 113 8.55 1.64 12.93
CA ASP A 113 9.41 0.73 12.16
C ASP A 113 10.45 1.55 11.38
N PRO A 114 11.72 1.54 11.81
CA PRO A 114 12.82 2.08 11.06
C PRO A 114 13.62 0.88 10.59
N LEU A 115 13.27 0.31 9.45
CA LEU A 115 14.28 -0.40 8.67
C LEU A 115 15.41 0.60 8.37
N HIS A 116 16.36 0.65 9.31
CA HIS A 116 17.69 1.25 9.30
C HIS A 116 17.76 2.77 9.05
N GLY A 117 17.69 3.54 10.15
CA GLY A 117 18.17 4.93 10.20
C GLY A 117 19.42 5.01 11.07
N ASN A 118 20.51 5.50 10.49
CA ASN A 118 21.90 5.53 10.98
C ASN A 118 22.10 6.14 12.37
#